data_AF-A0A0G1U3W2-F1
#
_entry.id   AF-A0A0G1U3W2-F1
#
_cell.length_a   1.000
_cell.length_b   1.000
_cell.length_c   1.000
_cell.angle_alpha   90.00
_cell.angle_beta   90.00
_cell.angle_gamma   90.00
#
_symmetry.space_group_name_H-M   'P 1'
#
loop_
_entity.id
_entity.type
_entity.pdbx_description
1 polymer ?
#
loop_
_entity_poly.entity_id
_entity_poly.type
_entity_poly.pdbx_seq_one_letter_code
_entity_poly.pdbx_strand_id
1 'polypeptide(L)'
;MFFSVASMYGYVEKKWPIMIAANVLGFYNHSYLIFVPIAQGVHWLVTNKLRTLFRDPFIRSLAATFLFMVPWFIRIAQESSRLKTNWYYPADFNLVKSVLGNMFVGYEGTPWYLWPFTSYLSLILVFLFYLALKPQKTRLRNLFFLAVVFVPLVLVVGVSFFKPLYVNRYLIYVAIAEVFLLAFAIQAIKSPVVQKLLAFSFFLFTVSFNLWYPAQHSKVNIRQTFQEVNMLLGDQDSIFAASPLVLFESLYYAKDPNRVYLYNPMDLPFPHYVGDALVHPSLMRREFPSYPNRAFVIHEDGSFDITYATPN
;
A
#
# COMPACT_ATOMS: atom_id res chain seq x y z
N MET A 1 3.14 -9.40 -4.85
CA MET A 1 2.07 -10.33 -5.28
C MET A 1 2.57 -11.75 -5.57
N PHE A 2 3.66 -11.95 -6.32
CA PHE A 2 4.19 -13.30 -6.59
C PHE A 2 4.46 -14.12 -5.30
N PHE A 3 5.22 -13.57 -4.35
CA PHE A 3 5.55 -14.25 -3.10
C PHE A 3 4.33 -14.58 -2.23
N SER A 4 3.30 -13.72 -2.21
CA SER A 4 2.08 -14.01 -1.46
C SER A 4 1.33 -15.20 -2.07
N VAL A 5 1.21 -15.27 -3.40
CA VAL A 5 0.59 -16.42 -4.08
C VAL A 5 1.40 -17.70 -3.89
N ALA A 6 2.73 -17.63 -4.04
CA ALA A 6 3.60 -18.78 -3.82
C ALA A 6 3.52 -19.31 -2.37
N SER A 7 3.39 -18.41 -1.39
CA SER A 7 3.17 -18.77 0.01
C SER A 7 1.80 -19.42 0.22
N MET A 8 0.73 -18.84 -0.34
CA MET A 8 -0.62 -19.43 -0.28
C MET A 8 -0.65 -20.82 -0.90
N TYR A 9 -0.03 -21.00 -2.06
CA TYR A 9 0.14 -22.28 -2.73
C TYR A 9 0.92 -23.29 -1.86
N GLY A 10 2.06 -22.86 -1.32
CA GLY A 10 2.89 -23.70 -0.44
C GLY A 10 2.13 -24.16 0.81
N TYR A 11 1.28 -23.29 1.37
CA TYR A 11 0.42 -23.63 2.49
C TYR A 11 -0.67 -24.65 2.12
N VAL A 12 -1.43 -24.40 1.04
CA VAL A 12 -2.53 -25.26 0.58
C VAL A 12 -2.02 -26.65 0.17
N GLU A 13 -0.92 -26.70 -0.58
CA GLU A 13 -0.30 -27.95 -1.06
C GLU A 13 0.65 -28.59 -0.03
N LYS A 14 0.78 -28.01 1.17
CA LYS A 14 1.71 -28.46 2.23
C LYS A 14 3.17 -28.54 1.78
N LYS A 15 3.57 -27.71 0.80
CA LYS A 15 4.95 -27.56 0.34
C LYS A 15 5.68 -26.54 1.21
N TRP A 16 6.04 -26.96 2.42
CA TRP A 16 6.62 -26.10 3.45
C TRP A 16 7.88 -25.32 3.04
N PRO A 17 8.84 -25.89 2.29
CA PRO A 17 10.01 -25.12 1.86
C PRO A 17 9.65 -23.93 0.97
N ILE A 18 8.66 -24.11 0.08
CA ILE A 18 8.14 -23.04 -0.77
C ILE A 18 7.46 -21.97 0.08
N MET A 19 6.65 -22.39 1.06
CA MET A 19 5.98 -21.47 1.98
C MET A 19 6.99 -20.62 2.77
N ILE A 20 8.03 -21.24 3.34
CA ILE A 20 9.08 -20.56 4.10
C ILE A 20 9.81 -19.56 3.20
N ALA A 21 10.34 -20.02 2.05
CA ALA A 21 11.10 -19.17 1.14
C ALA A 21 10.25 -17.99 0.63
N ALA A 22 9.01 -18.24 0.24
CA ALA A 22 8.11 -17.21 -0.25
C ALA A 22 7.74 -16.20 0.84
N ASN A 23 7.46 -16.64 2.07
CA ASN A 23 7.17 -15.72 3.18
C ASN A 23 8.39 -14.86 3.53
N VAL A 24 9.58 -15.46 3.67
CA VAL A 24 10.82 -14.74 4.02
C VAL A 24 11.19 -13.74 2.93
N LEU A 25 11.30 -14.19 1.67
CA LEU A 25 11.63 -13.29 0.55
C LEU A 25 10.56 -12.23 0.33
N GLY A 26 9.29 -12.58 0.51
CA GLY A 26 8.17 -11.64 0.46
C GLY A 26 8.33 -10.53 1.49
N PHE A 27 8.56 -10.89 2.76
CA PHE A 27 8.75 -9.94 3.86
C PHE A 27 9.97 -9.03 3.68
N TYR A 28 11.08 -9.58 3.16
CA TYR A 28 12.30 -8.81 2.91
C TYR A 28 12.10 -7.74 1.82
N ASN A 29 11.28 -8.02 0.81
CA ASN A 29 10.89 -7.02 -0.18
C ASN A 29 9.82 -6.06 0.36
N HIS A 30 8.86 -6.59 1.10
CA HIS A 30 7.68 -5.87 1.57
C HIS A 30 7.27 -6.36 2.95
N SER A 31 7.63 -5.61 3.99
CA SER A 31 7.40 -6.00 5.40
C SER A 31 5.93 -6.27 5.73
N TYR A 32 4.98 -5.64 5.03
CA TYR A 32 3.55 -5.89 5.18
C TYR A 32 3.10 -7.29 4.74
N LEU A 33 3.94 -8.06 4.03
CA LEU A 33 3.64 -9.47 3.73
C LEU A 33 3.71 -10.38 4.96
N ILE A 34 4.09 -9.84 6.14
CA ILE A 34 4.02 -10.56 7.41
C ILE A 34 2.61 -11.04 7.77
N PHE A 35 1.59 -10.35 7.29
CA PHE A 35 0.22 -10.72 7.57
C PHE A 35 -0.22 -12.02 6.85
N VAL A 36 0.50 -12.46 5.81
CA VAL A 36 0.25 -13.73 5.12
C VAL A 36 0.50 -14.94 6.04
N PRO A 37 1.70 -15.12 6.64
CA PRO A 37 1.92 -16.20 7.61
C PRO A 37 1.05 -16.07 8.87
N ILE A 38 0.68 -14.85 9.29
CA ILE A 38 -0.28 -14.64 10.39
C ILE A 38 -1.66 -15.21 10.00
N ALA A 39 -2.19 -14.88 8.82
CA ALA A 39 -3.45 -15.41 8.33
C ALA A 39 -3.43 -16.94 8.18
N GLN A 40 -2.32 -17.51 7.70
CA GLN A 40 -2.09 -18.97 7.65
C GLN A 40 -2.14 -19.59 9.06
N GLY A 41 -1.51 -18.94 10.05
CA GLY A 41 -1.54 -19.36 11.45
C GLY A 41 -2.95 -19.36 12.04
N VAL A 42 -3.71 -18.27 11.82
CA VAL A 42 -5.11 -18.16 12.25
C VAL A 42 -5.98 -19.25 11.61
N HIS A 43 -5.85 -19.46 10.29
CA HIS A 43 -6.58 -20.54 9.61
C HIS A 43 -6.23 -21.92 10.18
N TRP A 44 -4.94 -22.20 10.42
CA TRP A 44 -4.52 -23.48 11.02
C TRP A 44 -5.12 -23.68 12.43
N LEU A 45 -5.12 -22.64 13.27
CA LEU A 45 -5.68 -22.68 14.63
C LEU A 45 -7.19 -22.96 14.63
N VAL A 46 -7.92 -22.40 13.66
CA VAL A 46 -9.37 -22.62 13.53
C VAL A 46 -9.69 -24.03 13.03
N THR A 47 -8.78 -24.66 12.28
CA THR A 47 -9.04 -25.94 11.60
C THR A 47 -8.42 -27.16 12.28
N ASN A 48 -7.43 -26.98 13.16
CA ASN A 48 -6.70 -28.07 13.81
C ASN A 48 -6.84 -28.04 15.33
N LYS A 49 -6.70 -29.20 15.97
CA LYS A 49 -6.72 -29.31 17.44
C LYS A 49 -5.33 -28.98 18.01
N LEU A 50 -5.29 -28.22 19.11
CA LEU A 50 -4.05 -27.74 19.75
C LEU A 50 -3.12 -28.85 20.31
N ARG A 51 -3.59 -30.10 20.44
CA ARG A 51 -2.84 -31.18 21.12
C ARG A 51 -1.54 -31.58 20.44
N THR A 52 -1.34 -31.27 19.16
CA THR A 52 -0.14 -31.67 18.39
C THR A 52 0.73 -30.50 17.93
N LEU A 53 0.63 -29.34 18.60
CA LEU A 53 1.25 -28.07 18.17
C LEU A 53 2.72 -28.20 17.76
N PHE A 54 3.59 -28.76 18.61
CA PHE A 54 5.03 -28.80 18.35
C PHE A 54 5.47 -29.88 17.35
N ARG A 55 4.64 -30.90 17.09
CA ARG A 55 4.95 -31.96 16.12
C ARG A 55 4.47 -31.62 14.72
N ASP A 56 3.56 -30.66 14.60
CA ASP A 56 2.95 -30.27 13.33
C ASP A 56 4.02 -29.66 12.38
N PRO A 57 4.17 -30.19 11.15
CA PRO A 57 5.07 -29.62 10.15
C PRO A 57 4.82 -28.14 9.82
N PHE A 58 3.55 -27.70 9.81
CA PHE A 58 3.19 -26.31 9.56
C PHE A 58 3.74 -25.40 10.67
N ILE A 59 3.55 -25.76 11.94
CA ILE A 59 4.02 -24.95 13.07
C ILE A 59 5.53 -24.81 13.06
N ARG A 60 6.27 -25.89 12.78
CA ARG A 60 7.73 -25.84 12.60
C ARG A 60 8.14 -24.91 11.46
N SER A 61 7.39 -24.94 10.37
CA SER A 61 7.65 -24.10 9.19
C SER A 61 7.31 -22.63 9.42
N LEU A 62 6.23 -22.36 10.17
CA LEU A 62 5.85 -21.03 10.62
C LEU A 62 6.91 -20.47 11.59
N ALA A 63 7.36 -21.27 12.56
CA ALA A 63 8.44 -20.90 13.46
C ALA A 63 9.75 -20.60 12.71
N ALA A 64 10.13 -21.44 11.74
CA ALA A 64 11.30 -21.19 10.89
C ALA A 64 11.15 -19.87 10.10
N THR A 65 9.96 -19.63 9.54
CA THR A 65 9.63 -18.38 8.83
C THR A 65 9.86 -17.16 9.74
N PHE A 66 9.28 -17.15 10.94
CA PHE A 66 9.46 -16.04 11.88
C PHE A 66 10.90 -15.91 12.37
N LEU A 67 11.61 -17.02 12.59
CA LEU A 67 13.02 -17.03 12.97
C LEU A 67 13.88 -16.30 11.93
N PHE A 68 13.68 -16.58 10.64
CA PHE A 68 14.39 -15.87 9.56
C PHE A 68 13.99 -14.40 9.43
N MET A 69 12.81 -14.00 9.92
CA MET A 69 12.36 -12.61 9.90
C MET A 69 12.88 -11.77 11.09
N VAL A 70 13.39 -12.41 12.15
CA VAL A 70 13.87 -11.74 13.38
C VAL A 70 14.83 -10.57 13.12
N PRO A 71 15.87 -10.69 12.28
CA PRO A 71 16.81 -9.58 12.05
C PRO A 71 16.11 -8.31 11.55
N TRP A 72 15.07 -8.46 10.74
CA TRP A 72 14.30 -7.33 10.23
C TRP A 72 13.31 -6.78 11.25
N PHE A 73 12.73 -7.62 12.12
CA PHE A 73 11.88 -7.11 13.20
C PHE A 73 12.64 -6.17 14.14
N ILE A 74 13.92 -6.45 14.42
CA ILE A 74 14.77 -5.56 15.21
C ILE A 74 14.87 -4.20 14.52
N ARG A 75 15.17 -4.17 13.22
CA ARG A 75 15.24 -2.93 12.44
C ARG A 75 13.90 -2.19 12.39
N ILE A 76 12.80 -2.90 12.15
CA ILE A 76 11.46 -2.31 12.11
C ILE A 76 11.09 -1.70 13.47
N ALA A 77 11.43 -2.36 14.58
CA ALA A 77 11.18 -1.84 15.91
C ALA A 77 11.99 -0.54 16.17
N GLN A 78 13.26 -0.52 15.77
CA GLN A 78 14.11 0.67 15.86
C GLN A 78 13.55 1.84 15.04
N GLU A 79 13.18 1.63 13.78
CA GLU A 79 12.63 2.71 12.94
C GLU A 79 11.22 3.13 13.37
N SER A 80 10.37 2.19 13.79
CA SER A 80 9.01 2.50 14.26
C SER A 80 9.02 3.41 15.50
N SER A 81 10.06 3.32 16.34
CA SER A 81 10.23 4.22 17.49
C SER A 81 10.57 5.66 17.10
N ARG A 82 11.11 5.88 15.89
CA ARG A 82 11.47 7.20 15.35
C ARG A 82 10.31 7.87 14.59
N LEU A 83 9.34 7.08 14.12
CA LEU A 83 8.14 7.56 13.44
C LEU A 83 7.19 8.24 14.44
N LYS A 84 7.43 9.53 14.72
CA LYS A 84 6.59 10.37 15.58
C LYS A 84 5.39 10.98 14.84
N THR A 85 5.50 11.16 13.53
CA THR A 85 4.46 11.78 12.69
C THR A 85 4.16 10.89 11.47
N ASN A 86 2.88 10.80 11.12
CA ASN A 86 2.39 10.12 9.92
C ASN A 86 1.63 11.14 9.07
N TRP A 87 1.75 10.99 7.75
CA TRP A 87 1.03 11.82 6.78
C TRP A 87 -0.40 11.35 6.50
N TYR A 88 -0.79 10.18 7.03
CA TYR A 88 -2.14 9.64 6.92
C TYR A 88 -3.00 9.98 8.13
N TYR A 89 -4.29 10.10 7.89
CA TYR A 89 -5.31 10.26 8.93
C TYR A 89 -5.69 8.90 9.55
N PRO A 90 -6.14 8.89 10.82
CA PRO A 90 -6.68 7.69 11.44
C PRO A 90 -7.85 7.10 10.63
N ALA A 91 -8.04 5.78 10.76
CA ALA A 91 -9.18 5.11 10.16
C ALA A 91 -10.50 5.64 10.75
N ASP A 92 -11.53 5.72 9.90
CA ASP A 92 -12.88 6.09 10.30
C ASP A 92 -13.89 4.96 9.99
N PHE A 93 -15.15 5.18 10.38
CA PHE A 93 -16.21 4.22 10.09
C PHE A 93 -16.57 4.12 8.60
N ASN A 94 -16.26 5.13 7.79
CA ASN A 94 -16.49 5.07 6.35
C ASN A 94 -15.52 4.08 5.70
N LEU A 95 -14.25 4.10 6.13
CA LEU A 95 -13.25 3.12 5.74
C LEU A 95 -13.69 1.71 6.11
N VAL A 96 -14.11 1.46 7.36
CA VAL A 96 -14.57 0.12 7.77
C VAL A 96 -15.71 -0.41 6.88
N LYS A 97 -16.67 0.44 6.52
CA LYS A 97 -17.81 0.05 5.67
C LYS A 97 -17.43 -0.24 4.22
N SER A 98 -16.37 0.38 3.72
CA SER A 98 -15.99 0.37 2.30
C SER A 98 -14.70 -0.39 1.99
N VAL A 99 -13.95 -0.83 3.01
CA VAL A 99 -12.57 -1.32 2.82
C VAL A 99 -12.48 -2.49 1.86
N LEU A 100 -13.42 -3.43 1.88
CA LEU A 100 -13.41 -4.58 0.95
C LEU A 100 -13.62 -4.13 -0.51
N GLY A 101 -14.59 -3.24 -0.73
CA GLY A 101 -14.84 -2.66 -2.04
C GLY A 101 -13.66 -1.83 -2.53
N ASN A 102 -13.05 -1.04 -1.63
CA ASN A 102 -11.86 -0.26 -1.92
C ASN A 102 -10.69 -1.15 -2.35
N MET A 103 -10.42 -2.22 -1.60
CA MET A 103 -9.37 -3.19 -1.91
C MET A 103 -9.63 -3.92 -3.22
N PHE A 104 -10.88 -4.29 -3.50
CA PHE A 104 -11.25 -5.03 -4.71
C PHE A 104 -11.03 -4.21 -5.98
N VAL A 105 -11.42 -2.92 -5.98
CA VAL A 105 -11.29 -2.04 -7.17
C VAL A 105 -10.02 -1.20 -7.17
N GLY A 106 -9.25 -1.20 -6.08
CA GLY A 106 -8.08 -0.34 -5.92
C GLY A 106 -8.41 1.14 -5.69
N TYR A 107 -9.56 1.46 -5.07
CA TYR A 107 -9.98 2.84 -4.79
C TYR A 107 -9.28 3.39 -3.54
N GLU A 108 -8.64 4.55 -3.66
CA GLU A 108 -7.81 5.18 -2.62
C GLU A 108 -8.48 6.36 -1.89
N GLY A 109 -9.77 6.63 -2.14
CA GLY A 109 -10.53 7.70 -1.46
C GLY A 109 -10.84 8.93 -2.31
N THR A 110 -10.27 9.01 -3.51
CA THR A 110 -10.55 10.05 -4.52
C THR A 110 -11.11 9.37 -5.77
N PRO A 111 -12.12 9.91 -6.46
CA PRO A 111 -12.95 11.03 -6.02
C PRO A 111 -13.92 10.64 -4.88
N TRP A 112 -14.13 11.55 -3.93
CA TRP A 112 -14.83 11.31 -2.66
C TRP A 112 -16.26 10.75 -2.80
N TYR A 113 -16.96 11.02 -3.91
CA TYR A 113 -18.32 10.55 -4.09
C TYR A 113 -18.43 9.02 -4.29
N LEU A 114 -17.32 8.30 -4.42
CA LEU A 114 -17.31 6.84 -4.59
C LEU A 114 -17.41 6.06 -3.26
N TRP A 115 -17.22 6.70 -2.10
CA TRP A 115 -17.28 6.02 -0.79
C TRP A 115 -18.58 5.22 -0.55
N PRO A 116 -19.79 5.72 -0.89
CA PRO A 116 -21.01 4.93 -0.78
C PRO A 116 -21.04 3.73 -1.72
N PHE A 117 -20.54 3.88 -2.95
CA PHE A 117 -20.52 2.81 -3.96
C PHE A 117 -19.61 1.67 -3.52
N THR A 118 -18.41 1.96 -3.01
CA THR A 118 -17.49 0.96 -2.49
C THR A 118 -17.99 0.34 -1.18
N SER A 119 -18.79 1.06 -0.39
CA SER A 119 -19.52 0.49 0.76
C SER A 119 -20.56 -0.55 0.34
N TYR A 120 -21.37 -0.25 -0.69
CA TYR A 120 -22.32 -1.22 -1.24
C TYR A 120 -21.61 -2.43 -1.85
N LEU A 121 -20.51 -2.19 -2.58
CA LEU A 121 -19.68 -3.27 -3.11
C LEU A 121 -19.12 -4.15 -1.99
N SER A 122 -18.65 -3.56 -0.89
CA SER A 122 -18.18 -4.30 0.29
C SER A 122 -19.27 -5.22 0.84
N LEU A 123 -20.49 -4.72 0.98
CA LEU A 123 -21.63 -5.51 1.45
C LEU A 123 -21.94 -6.69 0.51
N ILE A 124 -21.92 -6.44 -0.81
CA ILE A 124 -22.10 -7.48 -1.83
C ILE A 124 -20.99 -8.54 -1.72
N LEU A 125 -19.74 -8.12 -1.58
CA LEU A 125 -18.59 -9.02 -1.44
C LEU A 125 -18.71 -9.87 -0.17
N VAL A 126 -19.07 -9.30 0.98
CA VAL A 126 -19.33 -10.05 2.22
C VAL A 126 -20.40 -11.12 2.00
N PHE A 127 -21.51 -10.78 1.36
CA PHE A 127 -22.57 -11.73 1.05
C PHE A 127 -22.10 -12.86 0.14
N LEU A 128 -21.36 -12.53 -0.93
CA LEU A 128 -20.79 -13.53 -1.85
C LEU A 128 -19.77 -14.42 -1.14
N PHE A 129 -18.89 -13.86 -0.32
CA PHE A 129 -17.90 -14.64 0.44
C PHE A 129 -18.58 -15.59 1.43
N TYR A 130 -19.69 -15.20 2.03
CA TYR A 130 -20.53 -16.11 2.81
C TYR A 130 -21.09 -17.26 1.97
N LEU A 131 -21.57 -16.99 0.75
CA LEU A 131 -22.02 -18.05 -0.17
C LEU A 131 -20.90 -19.02 -0.54
N ALA A 132 -19.66 -18.54 -0.67
CA ALA A 132 -18.50 -19.39 -0.93
C ALA A 132 -18.29 -20.46 0.17
N LEU A 133 -18.78 -20.27 1.40
CA LEU A 133 -18.66 -21.25 2.49
C LEU A 133 -19.73 -22.35 2.48
N LYS A 134 -20.78 -22.23 1.64
CA LYS A 134 -21.87 -23.21 1.58
C LYS A 134 -21.40 -24.62 1.16
N PRO A 135 -20.56 -24.80 0.11
CA PRO A 135 -20.15 -26.13 -0.32
C PRO A 135 -19.22 -26.78 0.71
N GLN A 136 -19.66 -27.90 1.31
CA GLN A 136 -18.90 -28.58 2.38
C GLN A 136 -17.53 -29.07 1.91
N LYS A 137 -17.42 -29.56 0.67
CA LYS A 137 -16.18 -30.13 0.12
C LYS A 137 -15.03 -29.11 0.01
N THR A 138 -15.34 -27.83 -0.23
CA THR A 138 -14.35 -26.76 -0.43
C THR A 138 -14.30 -25.77 0.73
N ARG A 139 -15.10 -25.98 1.78
CA ARG A 139 -15.26 -25.05 2.91
C ARG A 139 -13.93 -24.70 3.57
N LEU A 140 -13.07 -25.69 3.84
CA LEU A 140 -11.78 -25.45 4.50
C LEU A 140 -10.86 -24.56 3.64
N ARG A 141 -10.75 -24.87 2.33
CA ARG A 141 -10.00 -24.03 1.39
C ARG A 141 -10.54 -22.61 1.35
N ASN A 142 -11.86 -22.45 1.31
CA ASN A 142 -12.48 -21.12 1.21
C ASN A 142 -12.33 -20.35 2.54
N LEU A 143 -12.34 -21.03 3.69
CA LEU A 143 -12.04 -20.45 4.99
C LEU A 143 -10.60 -19.92 5.07
N PHE A 144 -9.65 -20.59 4.43
CA PHE A 144 -8.28 -20.08 4.30
C PHE A 144 -8.23 -18.74 3.58
N PHE A 145 -8.89 -18.61 2.41
CA PHE A 145 -8.91 -17.34 1.69
C PHE A 145 -9.64 -16.24 2.47
N LEU A 146 -10.69 -16.58 3.22
CA LEU A 146 -11.32 -15.63 4.17
C LEU A 146 -10.34 -15.16 5.23
N ALA A 147 -9.53 -16.05 5.81
CA ALA A 147 -8.51 -15.66 6.77
C ALA A 147 -7.49 -14.69 6.13
N VAL A 148 -7.06 -14.96 4.89
CA VAL A 148 -6.15 -14.07 4.14
C VAL A 148 -6.76 -12.70 3.87
N VAL A 149 -8.08 -12.60 3.69
CA VAL A 149 -8.76 -11.30 3.52
C VAL A 149 -8.95 -10.59 4.86
N PHE A 150 -9.64 -11.23 5.81
CA PHE A 150 -10.13 -10.56 7.00
C PHE A 150 -9.07 -10.39 8.09
N VAL A 151 -8.10 -11.31 8.24
CA VAL A 151 -7.07 -11.16 9.29
C VAL A 151 -6.22 -9.92 9.07
N PRO A 152 -5.63 -9.69 7.88
CA PRO A 152 -4.87 -8.46 7.64
C PRO A 152 -5.74 -7.20 7.72
N LEU A 153 -6.97 -7.24 7.20
CA LEU A 153 -7.89 -6.09 7.26
C LEU A 153 -8.21 -5.71 8.70
N VAL A 154 -8.59 -6.67 9.54
CA VAL A 154 -8.91 -6.42 10.96
C VAL A 154 -7.68 -5.88 11.70
N LEU A 155 -6.50 -6.45 11.46
CA LEU A 155 -5.28 -5.98 12.12
C LEU A 155 -4.88 -4.58 11.66
N VAL A 156 -4.80 -4.33 10.36
CA VAL A 156 -4.34 -3.04 9.82
C VAL A 156 -5.37 -1.94 10.09
N VAL A 157 -6.65 -2.16 9.76
CA VAL A 157 -7.70 -1.16 10.00
C VAL A 157 -7.93 -0.96 11.49
N GLY A 158 -7.92 -2.04 12.29
CA GLY A 158 -8.08 -1.97 13.74
C GLY A 158 -7.00 -1.14 14.43
N VAL A 159 -5.72 -1.37 14.09
CA VAL A 159 -4.63 -0.54 14.61
C VAL A 159 -4.71 0.89 14.05
N SER A 160 -5.23 1.07 12.84
CA SER A 160 -5.37 2.39 12.18
C SER A 160 -6.32 3.35 12.86
N PHE A 161 -7.21 2.89 13.75
CA PHE A 161 -8.01 3.77 14.60
C PHE A 161 -7.16 4.55 15.62
N PHE A 162 -6.03 3.97 16.05
CA PHE A 162 -5.16 4.57 17.07
C PHE A 162 -3.87 5.14 16.46
N LYS A 163 -3.31 4.45 15.46
CA LYS A 163 -2.09 4.88 14.75
C LYS A 163 -2.33 4.73 13.25
N PRO A 164 -2.37 5.81 12.46
CA PRO A 164 -2.64 5.73 11.02
C PRO A 164 -1.65 4.80 10.31
N LEU A 165 -2.11 3.59 9.95
CA LEU A 165 -1.29 2.57 9.27
C LEU A 165 -1.89 2.14 7.94
N TYR A 166 -3.19 2.34 7.73
CA TYR A 166 -3.90 1.84 6.57
C TYR A 166 -3.44 2.54 5.29
N VAL A 167 -2.94 1.74 4.36
CA VAL A 167 -2.67 2.13 2.97
C VAL A 167 -2.99 0.93 2.09
N ASN A 168 -3.71 1.14 0.99
CA ASN A 168 -4.12 0.07 0.07
C ASN A 168 -2.96 -0.85 -0.33
N ARG A 169 -1.78 -0.27 -0.61
CA ARG A 169 -0.58 -1.04 -0.99
C ARG A 169 -0.14 -2.08 0.04
N TYR A 170 -0.36 -1.84 1.34
CA TYR A 170 0.01 -2.79 2.40
C TYR A 170 -0.86 -4.04 2.40
N LEU A 171 -2.01 -3.98 1.73
CA LEU A 171 -3.00 -5.04 1.66
C LEU A 171 -3.20 -5.52 0.23
N ILE A 172 -2.35 -5.14 -0.75
CA ILE A 172 -2.57 -5.45 -2.17
C ILE A 172 -2.74 -6.96 -2.46
N TYR A 173 -2.15 -7.84 -1.65
CA TYR A 173 -2.31 -9.29 -1.79
C TYR A 173 -3.69 -9.79 -1.33
N VAL A 174 -4.45 -9.01 -0.54
CA VAL A 174 -5.83 -9.30 -0.14
C VAL A 174 -6.73 -9.34 -1.36
N ALA A 175 -6.55 -8.42 -2.32
CA ALA A 175 -7.33 -8.39 -3.56
C ALA A 175 -7.26 -9.72 -4.34
N ILE A 176 -6.10 -10.40 -4.33
CA ILE A 176 -5.97 -11.72 -4.95
C ILE A 176 -6.89 -12.74 -4.26
N ALA A 177 -6.92 -12.75 -2.93
CA ALA A 177 -7.78 -13.64 -2.16
C ALA A 177 -9.27 -13.30 -2.35
N GLU A 178 -9.62 -12.02 -2.48
CA GLU A 178 -10.97 -11.56 -2.83
C GLU A 178 -11.42 -12.09 -4.19
N VAL A 179 -10.56 -12.03 -5.21
CA VAL A 179 -10.85 -12.57 -6.55
C VAL A 179 -11.10 -14.08 -6.50
N PHE A 180 -10.30 -14.84 -5.76
CA PHE A 180 -10.54 -16.28 -5.56
C PHE A 180 -11.85 -16.54 -4.82
N LEU A 181 -12.14 -15.81 -3.75
CA LEU A 181 -13.40 -15.94 -3.01
C LEU A 181 -14.62 -15.59 -3.86
N LEU A 182 -14.52 -14.56 -4.70
CA LEU A 182 -15.57 -14.20 -5.65
C LEU A 182 -15.80 -15.33 -6.66
N ALA A 183 -14.74 -15.90 -7.23
CA ALA A 183 -14.86 -17.03 -8.14
C ALA A 183 -15.51 -18.25 -7.45
N PHE A 184 -15.11 -18.56 -6.21
CA PHE A 184 -15.71 -19.65 -5.43
C PHE A 184 -17.18 -19.38 -5.06
N ALA A 185 -17.52 -18.13 -4.75
CA ALA A 185 -18.88 -17.70 -4.47
C ALA A 185 -19.78 -17.90 -5.69
N ILE A 186 -19.33 -17.46 -6.87
CA ILE A 186 -20.04 -17.64 -8.13
C ILE A 186 -20.21 -19.14 -8.41
N GLN A 187 -19.15 -19.94 -8.30
CA GLN A 187 -19.21 -21.40 -8.50
C GLN A 187 -20.21 -22.10 -7.55
N ALA A 188 -20.42 -21.56 -6.34
CA ALA A 188 -21.36 -22.13 -5.37
C ALA A 188 -22.84 -21.90 -5.73
N ILE A 189 -23.16 -21.02 -6.67
CA ILE A 189 -24.53 -20.74 -7.11
C ILE A 189 -25.03 -21.89 -7.98
N LYS A 190 -26.22 -22.43 -7.70
CA LYS A 190 -26.74 -23.60 -8.44
C LYS A 190 -27.09 -23.32 -9.90
N SER A 191 -27.56 -22.12 -10.22
CA SER A 191 -28.01 -21.76 -11.58
C SER A 191 -26.84 -21.33 -12.46
N PRO A 192 -26.51 -22.05 -13.55
CA PRO A 192 -25.39 -21.70 -14.43
C PRO A 192 -25.61 -20.38 -15.19
N VAL A 193 -26.87 -20.01 -15.42
CA VAL A 193 -27.21 -18.71 -16.04
C VAL A 193 -26.83 -17.57 -15.11
N VAL A 194 -27.22 -17.66 -13.83
CA VAL A 194 -26.87 -16.66 -12.81
C VAL A 194 -25.35 -16.59 -12.61
N GLN A 195 -24.65 -17.73 -12.62
CA GLN A 195 -23.19 -17.76 -12.55
C GLN A 195 -22.54 -16.95 -13.67
N LYS A 196 -22.92 -17.22 -14.92
CA LYS A 196 -22.38 -16.55 -16.12
C LYS A 196 -22.68 -15.07 -16.11
N LEU A 197 -23.92 -14.69 -15.77
CA LEU A 197 -24.32 -13.29 -15.68
C LEU A 197 -23.50 -12.55 -14.62
N LEU A 198 -23.39 -13.09 -13.40
CA LEU A 198 -22.59 -12.46 -12.35
C LEU A 198 -21.11 -12.37 -12.72
N ALA A 199 -20.52 -13.45 -13.25
CA ALA A 199 -19.13 -13.43 -13.68
C ALA A 199 -18.88 -12.37 -14.76
N PHE A 200 -19.76 -12.28 -15.76
CA PHE A 200 -19.67 -11.29 -16.82
C PHE A 200 -19.86 -9.86 -16.28
N SER A 201 -20.83 -9.64 -15.38
CA SER A 201 -21.05 -8.34 -14.74
C SER A 201 -19.84 -7.88 -13.93
N PHE A 202 -19.24 -8.75 -13.11
CA PHE A 202 -18.03 -8.41 -12.35
C PHE A 202 -16.83 -8.15 -13.26
N PHE A 203 -16.68 -8.94 -14.33
CA PHE A 203 -15.63 -8.72 -15.32
C PHE A 203 -15.79 -7.35 -16.00
N LEU A 204 -16.98 -7.05 -16.54
CA LEU A 204 -17.26 -5.79 -17.21
C LEU A 204 -17.15 -4.59 -16.26
N PHE A 205 -17.61 -4.73 -15.01
CA PHE A 205 -17.45 -3.72 -13.98
C PHE A 205 -15.97 -3.45 -13.70
N THR A 206 -15.16 -4.49 -13.50
CA THR A 206 -13.73 -4.37 -13.20
C THR A 206 -12.98 -3.70 -14.36
N VAL A 207 -13.23 -4.12 -15.60
CA VAL A 207 -12.62 -3.51 -16.80
C VAL A 207 -13.04 -2.05 -16.93
N SER A 208 -14.34 -1.75 -16.85
CA SER A 208 -14.85 -0.38 -16.95
C SER A 208 -14.25 0.52 -15.87
N PHE A 209 -14.18 0.05 -14.62
CA PHE A 209 -13.57 0.81 -13.53
C PHE A 209 -12.08 1.06 -13.78
N ASN A 210 -11.32 0.05 -14.22
CA ASN A 210 -9.89 0.19 -14.50
C ASN A 210 -9.58 1.05 -15.72
N LEU A 211 -10.51 1.21 -16.66
CA LEU A 211 -10.36 2.15 -17.78
C LEU A 211 -10.65 3.60 -17.36
N TRP A 212 -11.61 3.79 -16.46
CA TRP A 212 -12.06 5.12 -16.04
C TRP A 212 -11.23 5.71 -14.89
N TYR A 213 -10.91 4.91 -13.87
CA TYR A 213 -10.32 5.36 -12.61
C TYR A 213 -8.91 5.97 -12.73
N PRO A 214 -8.00 5.45 -13.58
CA PRO A 214 -6.64 6.02 -13.68
C PRO A 214 -6.63 7.49 -14.08
N ALA A 215 -7.58 7.94 -14.89
CA ALA A 215 -7.69 9.35 -15.29
C ALA A 215 -8.00 10.29 -14.12
N GLN A 216 -8.61 9.77 -13.04
CA GLN A 216 -8.89 10.53 -11.82
C GLN A 216 -7.67 10.63 -10.89
N HIS A 217 -6.59 9.89 -11.18
CA HIS A 217 -5.35 9.83 -10.39
C HIS A 217 -4.14 10.05 -11.29
N SER A 218 -4.26 10.95 -12.27
CA SER A 218 -3.12 11.32 -13.09
C SER A 218 -2.03 11.90 -12.19
N LYS A 219 -0.82 11.36 -12.34
CA LYS A 219 0.33 11.95 -11.68
C LYS A 219 0.57 13.33 -12.27
N VAL A 220 0.93 14.29 -11.42
CA VAL A 220 1.36 15.62 -11.83
C VAL A 220 2.57 15.49 -12.76
N ASN A 221 2.56 16.20 -13.88
CA ASN A 221 3.62 16.14 -14.88
C ASN A 221 4.81 17.05 -14.52
N ILE A 222 5.47 16.76 -13.39
CA ILE A 222 6.64 17.51 -12.91
C ILE A 222 7.75 17.58 -13.96
N ARG A 223 7.86 16.56 -14.83
CA ARG A 223 8.82 16.56 -15.93
C ARG A 223 8.64 17.75 -16.86
N GLN A 224 7.40 18.10 -17.20
CA GLN A 224 7.12 19.24 -18.06
C GLN A 224 7.49 20.56 -17.38
N THR A 225 7.15 20.72 -16.10
CA THR A 225 7.59 21.87 -15.27
C THR A 225 9.11 22.03 -15.33
N PHE A 226 9.86 20.94 -15.20
CA PHE A 226 11.31 20.98 -15.28
C PHE A 226 11.86 21.24 -16.67
N GLN A 227 11.15 20.88 -17.74
CA GLN A 227 11.56 21.30 -19.10
C GLN A 227 11.55 22.82 -19.20
N GLU A 228 10.52 23.48 -18.66
CA GLU A 228 10.40 24.95 -18.64
C GLU A 228 11.44 25.60 -17.73
N VAL A 229 11.55 25.12 -16.48
CA VAL A 229 12.52 25.63 -15.50
C VAL A 229 13.95 25.52 -16.04
N ASN A 230 14.34 24.36 -16.59
CA ASN A 230 15.69 24.16 -17.13
C ASN A 230 16.02 25.05 -18.34
N MET A 231 15.01 25.57 -19.07
CA MET A 231 15.22 26.54 -20.15
C MET A 231 15.44 27.97 -19.61
N LEU A 232 14.83 28.30 -18.47
CA LEU A 232 14.90 29.64 -17.86
C LEU A 232 16.05 29.78 -16.85
N LEU A 233 16.56 28.66 -16.33
CA LEU A 233 17.57 28.61 -15.27
C LEU A 233 18.91 29.18 -15.76
N GLY A 234 19.37 30.26 -15.13
CA GLY A 234 20.71 30.80 -15.31
C GLY A 234 21.78 30.01 -14.56
N ASP A 235 23.04 30.36 -14.76
CA ASP A 235 24.18 29.62 -14.18
C ASP A 235 24.27 29.76 -12.65
N GLN A 236 23.77 30.86 -12.09
CA GLN A 236 23.78 31.15 -10.65
C GLN A 236 22.42 30.96 -9.96
N ASP A 237 21.39 30.62 -10.75
CA ASP A 237 20.06 30.37 -10.20
C ASP A 237 20.01 29.03 -9.47
N SER A 238 19.06 28.91 -8.54
CA SER A 238 18.84 27.71 -7.74
C SER A 238 17.40 27.22 -7.86
N ILE A 239 17.18 25.94 -7.58
CA ILE A 239 15.87 25.31 -7.58
C ILE A 239 15.51 24.93 -6.15
N PHE A 240 14.30 25.23 -5.73
CA PHE A 240 13.78 24.95 -4.41
C PHE A 240 12.53 24.08 -4.53
N ALA A 241 12.55 22.88 -3.95
CA ALA A 241 11.34 22.10 -3.73
C ALA A 241 10.55 22.75 -2.59
N ALA A 242 9.28 23.09 -2.84
CA ALA A 242 8.39 23.67 -1.82
C ALA A 242 8.05 22.66 -0.71
N SER A 243 8.16 21.36 -1.01
CA SER A 243 7.93 20.31 -0.03
C SER A 243 8.84 19.10 -0.24
N PRO A 244 8.99 18.25 0.80
CA PRO A 244 9.68 16.97 0.68
C PRO A 244 9.08 16.03 -0.40
N LEU A 245 7.80 16.18 -0.73
CA LEU A 245 7.10 15.28 -1.68
C LEU A 245 7.51 15.51 -3.14
N VAL A 246 8.04 16.69 -3.47
CA VAL A 246 8.54 17.00 -4.84
C VAL A 246 10.06 17.11 -4.90
N LEU A 247 10.76 16.93 -3.77
CA LEU A 247 12.22 17.06 -3.71
C LEU A 247 12.93 16.03 -4.58
N PHE A 248 12.49 14.77 -4.57
CA PHE A 248 13.15 13.71 -5.32
C PHE A 248 12.91 13.82 -6.82
N GLU A 249 11.70 14.19 -7.24
CA GLU A 249 11.39 14.54 -8.62
C GLU A 249 12.22 15.74 -9.06
N SER A 250 12.39 16.73 -8.19
CA SER A 250 13.21 17.91 -8.47
C SER A 250 14.68 17.57 -8.68
N LEU A 251 15.25 16.74 -7.80
CA LEU A 251 16.62 16.22 -7.94
C LEU A 251 16.79 15.40 -9.23
N TYR A 252 15.77 14.63 -9.61
CA TYR A 252 15.82 13.75 -10.78
C TYR A 252 15.71 14.50 -12.10
N TYR A 253 14.86 15.54 -12.19
CA TYR A 253 14.59 16.27 -13.43
C TYR A 253 15.37 17.58 -13.59
N ALA A 254 16.01 18.09 -12.54
CA ALA A 254 16.88 19.25 -12.64
C ALA A 254 18.08 18.96 -13.57
N LYS A 255 18.44 19.95 -14.40
CA LYS A 255 19.66 19.90 -15.23
C LYS A 255 20.92 19.79 -14.37
N ASP A 256 20.90 20.40 -13.19
CA ASP A 256 21.98 20.34 -12.20
C ASP A 256 21.41 20.04 -10.80
N PRO A 257 21.47 18.77 -10.36
CA PRO A 257 20.96 18.36 -9.05
C PRO A 257 21.65 19.04 -7.86
N ASN A 258 22.88 19.55 -8.03
CA ASN A 258 23.63 20.20 -6.94
C ASN A 258 23.07 21.57 -6.57
N ARG A 259 22.17 22.12 -7.39
CA ARG A 259 21.50 23.40 -7.16
C ARG A 259 20.03 23.24 -6.75
N VAL A 260 19.64 22.02 -6.39
CA VAL A 260 18.30 21.71 -5.89
C VAL A 260 18.33 21.64 -4.37
N TYR A 261 17.45 22.41 -3.73
CA TYR A 261 17.32 22.48 -2.29
C TYR A 261 15.88 22.23 -1.86
N LEU A 262 15.67 21.79 -0.63
CA LEU A 262 14.38 21.83 0.03
C LEU A 262 14.21 23.19 0.72
N TYR A 263 13.14 23.89 0.39
CA TYR A 263 12.78 25.11 1.11
C TYR A 263 12.24 24.76 2.51
N ASN A 264 12.93 25.24 3.55
CA ASN A 264 12.59 24.95 4.95
C ASN A 264 12.77 26.22 5.82
N PRO A 265 11.92 27.24 5.66
CA PRO A 265 12.09 28.52 6.36
C PRO A 265 12.00 28.40 7.88
N MET A 266 11.28 27.38 8.36
CA MET A 266 11.03 27.14 9.79
C MET A 266 12.05 26.19 10.44
N ASP A 267 13.06 25.74 9.70
CA ASP A 267 14.07 24.77 10.16
C ASP A 267 13.49 23.49 10.77
N LEU A 268 12.38 23.01 10.22
CA LEU A 268 11.74 21.80 10.70
C LEU A 268 12.60 20.58 10.35
N PRO A 269 12.63 19.54 11.21
CA PRO A 269 13.31 18.31 10.86
C PRO A 269 12.69 17.68 9.62
N PHE A 270 13.52 17.10 8.75
CA PHE A 270 13.03 16.42 7.55
C PHE A 270 12.09 15.26 7.95
N PRO A 271 10.91 15.14 7.32
CA PRO A 271 9.95 14.12 7.70
C PRO A 271 10.46 12.71 7.39
N HIS A 272 10.59 11.88 8.43
CA HIS A 272 11.04 10.48 8.28
C HIS A 272 10.16 9.65 7.34
N TYR A 273 8.88 10.01 7.15
CA TYR A 273 7.97 9.25 6.30
C TYR A 273 8.25 9.40 4.79
N VAL A 274 9.07 10.37 4.37
CA VAL A 274 9.45 10.61 2.96
C VAL A 274 10.73 9.86 2.58
N GLY A 275 11.43 9.29 3.57
CA GLY A 275 12.74 8.65 3.37
C GLY A 275 13.86 9.68 3.49
N ASP A 276 14.53 9.69 4.64
CA ASP A 276 15.62 10.61 4.97
C ASP A 276 17.00 10.13 4.52
N ALA A 277 17.11 8.88 4.05
CA ALA A 277 18.38 8.24 3.70
C ALA A 277 19.21 9.00 2.65
N LEU A 278 18.56 9.82 1.81
CA LEU A 278 19.19 10.60 0.75
C LEU A 278 19.22 12.11 1.03
N VAL A 279 18.65 12.57 2.16
CA VAL A 279 18.50 13.99 2.45
C VAL A 279 19.49 14.43 3.51
N HIS A 280 20.50 15.19 3.10
CA HIS A 280 21.46 15.82 3.99
C HIS A 280 20.97 17.19 4.46
N PRO A 281 21.35 17.65 5.68
CA PRO A 281 21.02 19.00 6.15
C PRO A 281 21.47 20.11 5.18
N SER A 282 22.51 19.89 4.40
CA SER A 282 23.00 20.81 3.37
C SER A 282 22.03 21.02 2.20
N LEU A 283 21.10 20.07 1.98
CA LEU A 283 20.05 20.21 0.97
C LEU A 283 18.89 21.07 1.49
N MET A 284 18.82 21.38 2.78
CA MET A 284 17.76 22.22 3.34
C MET A 284 18.24 23.67 3.43
N ARG A 285 17.44 24.60 2.91
CA ARG A 285 17.75 26.04 2.92
C ARG A 285 16.56 26.81 3.48
N ARG A 286 16.87 27.74 4.40
CA ARG A 286 15.85 28.59 5.03
C ARG A 286 15.52 29.82 4.19
N GLU A 287 16.51 30.32 3.46
CA GLU A 287 16.43 31.58 2.73
C GLU A 287 16.66 31.35 1.24
N PHE A 288 16.02 32.18 0.43
CA PHE A 288 16.27 32.26 -1.00
C PHE A 288 17.58 33.00 -1.28
N PRO A 289 18.22 32.76 -2.44
CA PRO A 289 19.40 33.52 -2.83
C PRO A 289 19.06 35.01 -2.99
N SER A 290 20.03 35.87 -2.68
CA SER A 290 19.90 37.31 -2.89
C SER A 290 20.00 37.68 -4.37
N TYR A 291 19.33 38.77 -4.77
CA TYR A 291 19.46 39.34 -6.10
C TYR A 291 20.94 39.59 -6.47
N PRO A 292 21.40 39.29 -7.71
CA PRO A 292 20.61 38.97 -8.90
C PRO A 292 20.24 37.49 -9.09
N ASN A 293 20.61 36.62 -8.16
CA ASN A 293 20.36 35.18 -8.28
C ASN A 293 18.90 34.86 -7.97
N ARG A 294 18.25 34.03 -8.79
CA ARG A 294 16.84 33.67 -8.66
C ARG A 294 16.70 32.27 -8.08
N ALA A 295 15.61 32.05 -7.35
CA ALA A 295 15.13 30.74 -6.93
C ALA A 295 13.88 30.36 -7.71
N PHE A 296 13.89 29.16 -8.30
CA PHE A 296 12.74 28.53 -8.92
C PHE A 296 12.10 27.60 -7.89
N VAL A 297 10.95 27.99 -7.34
CA VAL A 297 10.24 27.23 -6.30
C VAL A 297 9.25 26.29 -6.98
N ILE A 298 9.44 24.98 -6.85
CA ILE A 298 8.60 23.94 -7.45
C ILE A 298 7.56 23.47 -6.45
N HIS A 299 6.29 23.55 -6.83
CA HIS A 299 5.15 23.18 -5.99
C HIS A 299 4.65 21.75 -6.27
N GLU A 300 3.88 21.20 -5.34
CA GLU A 300 3.32 19.84 -5.44
C GLU A 300 2.34 19.67 -6.60
N ASP A 301 1.67 20.75 -7.01
CA ASP A 301 0.75 20.76 -8.15
C ASP A 301 1.47 20.88 -9.51
N GLY A 302 2.80 20.98 -9.50
CA GLY A 302 3.65 21.11 -10.67
C GLY A 302 3.74 22.53 -11.23
N SER A 303 3.20 23.53 -10.53
CA SER A 303 3.50 24.93 -10.82
C SER A 303 4.88 25.31 -10.29
N PHE A 304 5.40 26.46 -10.75
CA PHE A 304 6.61 27.04 -10.18
C PHE A 304 6.54 28.56 -10.09
N ASP A 305 7.22 29.11 -9.09
CA ASP A 305 7.43 30.55 -8.91
C ASP A 305 8.89 30.92 -9.08
N ILE A 306 9.16 32.16 -9.48
CA ILE A 306 10.51 32.74 -9.50
C ILE A 306 10.58 33.78 -8.39
N THR A 307 11.47 33.57 -7.42
CA THR A 307 11.62 34.44 -6.24
C THR A 307 13.08 34.72 -5.93
N TYR A 308 13.35 35.65 -5.02
CA TYR A 308 14.67 35.98 -4.50
C TYR A 308 14.51 36.67 -3.14
N ALA A 309 15.54 36.63 -2.31
CA ALA A 309 15.53 37.38 -1.06
C ALA A 309 15.70 38.88 -1.35
N THR A 310 14.80 39.70 -0.80
CA THR A 310 15.00 41.14 -0.74
C THR A 310 16.05 41.47 0.32
N PRO A 311 17.00 42.38 0.06
CA PRO A 311 17.93 42.85 1.09
C PRO A 311 17.14 43.43 2.28
N ASN A 312 17.43 42.95 3.50
CA ASN A 312 16.94 43.57 4.74
C ASN A 312 17.60 44.93 4.97
#